data_AF-A0A1H0MVX9-F1
#
_entry.id   AF-A0A1H0MVX9-F1
#
_cell.length_a   1.000
_cell.length_b   1.000
_cell.length_c   1.000
_cell.angle_alpha   90.00
_cell.angle_beta   90.00
_cell.angle_gamma   90.00
#
_symmetry.space_group_name_H-M   'P 1'
#
loop_
_entity.id
_entity.type
_entity.pdbx_description
1 polymer ?
#
loop_
_entity_poly.entity_id
_entity_poly.type
_entity_poly.pdbx_seq_one_letter_code
_entity_poly.pdbx_strand_id
1 'polypeptide(L)'
;MLLDEEGVPVVPVIKYFKYLDLTGKSNNTLKTYCYALKQYFTYLVELQKDYKEIGVKDLADFVGWLRNPFESGRVTPLRQVEAKRTEKSVNLIITVVTNLYDYLYRNQEIQNDMTDKLIRQVFRRGHVQYKGFLHHVDEGKPTNKNILKMKEPKRKPKALHKDEVEHIYQSTTNIRDRLLIQLLFESGLRIGEALSLFMEDFVFDHKNGHRIRLTDRGELENGAKLKTGARELHVSQGLMDLYDDYLYNVIDDLEIDTNFVFVKLRGKVSLALIP
;
A
#
# COMPACT_ATOMS: atom_id res chain seq x y z
N MET A 1 0.70 -0.56 17.86
CA MET A 1 1.85 -0.66 18.77
C MET A 1 2.59 -1.96 18.46
N LEU A 2 3.92 -1.95 18.42
CA LEU A 2 4.72 -3.17 18.27
C LEU A 2 5.15 -3.64 19.67
N LEU A 3 4.87 -4.90 19.97
CA LEU A 3 5.23 -5.57 21.22
C LEU A 3 6.26 -6.67 20.91
N ASP A 4 7.18 -6.91 21.84
CA ASP A 4 8.07 -8.06 21.83
C ASP A 4 7.36 -9.34 22.31
N GLU A 5 8.11 -10.43 22.47
CA GLU A 5 7.57 -11.74 22.84
C GLU A 5 7.02 -11.76 24.27
N GLU A 6 7.54 -10.89 25.13
CA GLU A 6 7.11 -10.68 26.52
C GLU A 6 5.93 -9.70 26.63
N GLY A 7 5.44 -9.16 25.51
CA GLY A 7 4.35 -8.19 25.49
C GLY A 7 4.79 -6.78 25.91
N VAL A 8 6.10 -6.53 25.99
CA VAL A 8 6.69 -5.24 26.31
C VAL A 8 6.81 -4.42 25.02
N PRO A 9 6.50 -3.11 25.06
CA PRO A 9 6.56 -2.29 23.87
C PRO A 9 8.02 -2.04 23.42
N VAL A 10 8.29 -2.24 22.13
CA VAL A 10 9.61 -1.94 21.54
C VAL A 10 9.80 -0.42 21.44
N VAL A 11 10.40 0.17 22.48
CA VAL A 11 10.55 1.61 22.68
C VAL A 11 11.08 2.39 21.45
N PRO A 12 12.20 1.99 20.79
CA PRO A 12 12.71 2.76 19.65
C PRO A 12 11.70 2.81 18.49
N VAL A 13 10.92 1.74 18.30
CA VAL A 13 9.89 1.66 17.26
C VAL A 13 8.71 2.57 17.57
N ILE A 14 8.31 2.68 18.84
CA ILE A 14 7.21 3.57 19.26
C ILE A 14 7.59 5.03 19.07
N LYS A 15 8.79 5.43 19.50
CA LYS A 15 9.31 6.79 19.29
C LYS A 15 9.33 7.14 17.79
N TYR A 16 9.83 6.22 16.97
CA TYR A 16 9.86 6.36 15.53
C TYR A 16 8.45 6.50 14.93
N PHE A 17 7.48 5.68 15.36
CA PHE A 17 6.10 5.81 14.88
C PHE A 17 5.44 7.11 15.30
N LYS A 18 5.68 7.58 16.52
CA LYS A 18 5.20 8.90 16.96
C LYS A 18 5.75 10.02 16.07
N TYR A 19 7.01 9.93 15.68
CA TYR A 19 7.60 10.86 14.71
C TYR A 19 6.96 10.76 13.32
N LEU A 20 6.73 9.56 12.80
CA LEU A 20 6.10 9.37 11.49
C LEU A 20 4.65 9.85 11.45
N ASP A 21 3.92 9.68 12.55
CA ASP A 21 2.55 10.14 12.71
C ASP A 21 2.49 11.68 12.68
N LEU A 22 3.35 12.34 13.46
CA LEU A 22 3.49 13.80 13.47
C LEU A 22 3.92 14.40 12.13
N THR A 23 4.62 13.63 11.29
CA THR A 23 5.02 14.07 9.94
C THR A 23 3.95 13.77 8.86
N GLY A 24 2.77 13.29 9.26
CA GLY A 24 1.62 13.11 8.37
C GLY A 24 1.67 11.87 7.50
N LYS A 25 2.38 10.81 7.90
CA LYS A 25 2.33 9.53 7.18
C LYS A 25 0.97 8.86 7.35
N SER A 26 0.41 8.33 6.26
CA SER A 26 -0.89 7.64 6.33
C SER A 26 -0.86 6.39 7.21
N ASN A 27 -1.97 6.09 7.88
CA ASN A 27 -2.15 4.90 8.74
C ASN A 27 -1.75 3.58 8.04
N ASN A 28 -2.10 3.42 6.77
CA ASN A 28 -1.71 2.24 5.99
C ASN A 28 -0.19 2.12 5.80
N THR A 29 0.51 3.25 5.66
CA THR A 29 1.98 3.27 5.62
C THR A 29 2.54 2.87 6.98
N LEU A 30 2.01 3.42 8.08
CA LEU A 30 2.44 3.08 9.44
C LEU A 30 2.22 1.60 9.74
N LYS A 31 1.06 1.04 9.36
CA LYS A 31 0.74 -0.40 9.47
C LYS A 31 1.74 -1.25 8.70
N THR A 32 2.03 -0.87 7.45
CA THR A 32 3.02 -1.56 6.61
C THR A 32 4.42 -1.51 7.23
N TYR A 33 4.82 -0.35 7.74
CA TYR A 33 6.11 -0.18 8.41
C TYR A 33 6.18 -0.98 9.71
N CYS A 34 5.07 -1.11 10.44
CA CYS A 34 4.99 -1.91 11.66
C CYS A 34 5.27 -3.39 11.37
N TYR A 35 4.68 -3.95 10.31
CA TYR A 35 5.00 -5.31 9.89
C TYR A 35 6.45 -5.47 9.43
N ALA A 36 7.01 -4.49 8.72
CA ALA A 36 8.41 -4.50 8.32
C ALA A 36 9.36 -4.50 9.53
N LEU A 37 9.11 -3.63 10.51
CA LEU A 37 9.89 -3.55 11.73
C LEU A 37 9.70 -4.78 12.61
N LYS A 38 8.49 -5.35 12.68
CA LYS A 38 8.27 -6.64 13.37
C LYS A 38 9.23 -7.71 12.86
N GLN A 39 9.29 -7.90 11.54
CA GLN A 39 10.19 -8.89 10.92
C GLN A 39 11.65 -8.64 11.29
N TYR A 40 12.06 -7.37 11.33
CA TYR A 40 13.40 -6.99 11.70
C TYR A 40 13.73 -7.28 13.16
N PHE A 41 12.86 -6.89 14.10
CA PHE A 41 13.08 -7.14 15.53
C PHE A 41 12.99 -8.64 15.88
N THR A 42 12.13 -9.41 15.20
CA THR A 42 12.15 -10.89 15.32
C THR A 42 13.50 -11.47 14.88
N TYR A 43 14.06 -10.98 13.77
CA TYR A 43 15.40 -11.39 13.33
C TYR A 43 16.49 -11.02 14.35
N LEU A 44 16.42 -9.85 14.98
CA LEU A 44 17.37 -9.45 16.02
C LEU A 44 17.34 -10.35 17.25
N VAL A 45 16.14 -10.79 17.66
CA VAL A 45 15.95 -11.76 18.75
C VAL A 45 16.59 -13.10 18.39
N GLU A 46 16.39 -13.61 17.16
CA GLU A 46 17.06 -14.83 16.68
C GLU A 46 18.60 -14.71 16.66
N LEU A 47 19.11 -13.52 16.31
CA LEU A 47 20.54 -13.22 16.26
C LEU A 47 21.14 -12.95 17.66
N GLN A 48 20.29 -12.75 18.68
CA GLN A 48 20.67 -12.32 20.03
C GLN A 48 21.56 -11.06 20.03
N LYS A 49 21.21 -10.09 19.18
CA LYS A 49 21.94 -8.81 19.06
C LYS A 49 21.04 -7.63 19.35
N ASP A 50 21.58 -6.63 20.04
CA ASP A 50 20.93 -5.34 20.20
C ASP A 50 20.95 -4.56 18.87
N TYR A 51 19.87 -3.82 18.61
CA TYR A 51 19.73 -3.01 17.39
C TYR A 51 20.83 -1.94 17.25
N LYS A 52 21.48 -1.50 18.34
CA LYS A 52 22.58 -0.53 18.31
C LYS A 52 23.91 -1.12 17.85
N GLU A 53 24.07 -2.44 17.92
CA GLU A 53 25.32 -3.15 17.61
C GLU A 53 25.35 -3.74 16.20
N ILE A 54 24.34 -3.41 15.38
CA ILE A 54 24.17 -3.93 14.03
C ILE A 54 25.11 -3.26 13.03
N GLY A 55 25.80 -4.09 12.26
CA GLY A 55 26.63 -3.68 11.13
C GLY A 55 25.99 -3.97 9.77
N VAL A 56 26.69 -3.56 8.70
CA VAL A 56 26.25 -3.77 7.31
C VAL A 56 26.11 -5.26 6.98
N LYS A 57 27.01 -6.09 7.53
CA LYS A 57 26.98 -7.55 7.36
C LYS A 57 25.67 -8.14 7.92
N ASP A 58 25.29 -7.76 9.13
CA ASP A 58 24.08 -8.26 9.78
C ASP A 58 22.81 -7.89 9.00
N LEU A 59 22.78 -6.71 8.35
CA LEU A 59 21.69 -6.31 7.47
C LEU A 59 21.70 -7.05 6.12
N ALA A 60 22.87 -7.44 5.61
CA ALA A 60 22.96 -8.30 4.42
C ALA A 60 22.46 -9.72 4.74
N ASP A 61 22.82 -10.25 5.91
CA ASP A 61 22.32 -11.53 6.41
C ASP A 61 20.80 -11.47 6.64
N PHE A 62 20.26 -10.34 7.11
CA PHE A 62 18.82 -10.10 7.21
C PHE A 62 18.10 -10.15 5.85
N VAL A 63 18.70 -9.63 4.77
CA VAL A 63 18.14 -9.79 3.41
C VAL A 63 18.03 -11.28 3.04
N GLY A 64 19.04 -12.07 3.42
CA GLY A 64 19.01 -13.53 3.27
C GLY A 64 17.88 -14.17 4.07
N TRP A 65 17.74 -13.80 5.34
CA TRP A 65 16.67 -14.27 6.23
C TRP A 65 15.27 -13.95 5.68
N LEU A 66 15.05 -12.75 5.15
CA LEU A 66 13.76 -12.35 4.57
C LEU A 66 13.34 -13.19 3.36
N ARG A 67 14.32 -13.70 2.61
CA ARG A 67 14.10 -14.55 1.44
C ARG A 67 13.94 -16.02 1.80
N ASN A 68 14.40 -16.43 2.99
CA ASN A 68 14.33 -17.81 3.44
C ASN A 68 12.86 -18.24 3.59
N PRO A 69 12.42 -19.32 2.91
CA PRO A 69 11.08 -19.90 3.05
C PRO A 69 10.72 -20.31 4.48
N PHE A 70 11.71 -20.69 5.29
CA PHE A 70 11.49 -21.40 6.56
C PHE A 70 11.50 -20.50 7.81
N GLU A 71 11.63 -19.17 7.64
CA GLU A 71 11.67 -18.19 8.76
C GLU A 71 12.66 -18.56 9.88
N SER A 72 13.71 -19.31 9.55
CA SER A 72 14.74 -19.69 10.50
C SER A 72 16.09 -19.61 9.81
N GLY A 73 17.04 -18.88 10.42
CA GLY A 73 18.43 -18.86 9.97
C GLY A 73 19.12 -20.23 10.02
N ARG A 74 18.52 -21.23 10.66
CA ARG A 74 19.11 -22.57 10.87
C ARG A 74 18.85 -23.56 9.72
N VAL A 75 18.01 -23.20 8.75
CA VAL A 75 17.64 -24.10 7.65
C VAL A 75 18.08 -23.49 6.34
N THR A 76 19.11 -24.06 5.73
CA THR A 76 19.51 -23.74 4.36
C THR A 76 18.95 -24.81 3.43
N PRO A 77 18.03 -24.46 2.50
CA PRO A 77 17.50 -25.43 1.56
C PRO A 77 18.59 -25.97 0.63
N LEU A 78 18.65 -27.29 0.50
CA LEU A 78 19.57 -28.00 -0.41
C LEU A 78 19.22 -27.82 -1.91
N ARG A 79 18.01 -27.33 -2.22
CA ARG A 79 17.51 -27.07 -3.58
C ARG A 79 17.11 -25.61 -3.71
N GLN A 80 17.06 -25.08 -4.93
CA GLN A 80 16.48 -23.76 -5.18
C GLN A 80 15.00 -23.78 -4.77
N VAL A 81 14.67 -23.07 -3.69
CA VAL A 81 13.28 -22.86 -3.26
C VAL A 81 12.89 -21.44 -3.65
N GLU A 82 11.64 -21.28 -4.11
CA GLU A 82 11.11 -19.94 -4.37
C GLU A 82 11.19 -19.10 -3.10
N ALA A 83 11.73 -17.89 -3.24
CA ALA A 83 11.88 -16.98 -2.10
C ALA A 83 10.49 -16.64 -1.53
N LYS A 84 10.39 -16.63 -0.19
CA LYS A 84 9.12 -16.33 0.49
C LYS A 84 8.53 -14.97 0.10
N ARG A 85 9.40 -14.01 -0.21
CA ARG A 85 9.05 -12.60 -0.42
C ARG A 85 9.57 -12.12 -1.76
N THR A 86 8.75 -11.31 -2.42
CA THR A 86 9.16 -10.61 -3.64
C THR A 86 10.25 -9.58 -3.35
N GLU A 87 11.05 -9.25 -4.36
CA GLU A 87 12.12 -8.25 -4.27
C GLU A 87 11.58 -6.89 -3.82
N LYS A 88 10.37 -6.54 -4.28
CA LYS A 88 9.68 -5.30 -3.88
C LYS A 88 9.37 -5.29 -2.38
N SER A 89 8.90 -6.41 -1.84
CA SER A 89 8.62 -6.55 -0.40
C SER A 89 9.91 -6.47 0.42
N VAL A 90 10.98 -7.14 -0.01
CA VAL A 90 12.29 -7.08 0.66
C VAL A 90 12.82 -5.64 0.64
N ASN A 91 12.80 -4.97 -0.52
CA ASN A 91 13.25 -3.59 -0.66
C ASN A 91 12.46 -2.60 0.20
N LEU A 92 11.14 -2.82 0.36
CA LEU A 92 10.31 -2.04 1.26
C LEU A 92 10.77 -2.22 2.71
N ILE A 93 10.94 -3.46 3.16
CA ILE A 93 11.40 -3.75 4.53
C ILE A 93 12.76 -3.11 4.79
N ILE A 94 13.72 -3.28 3.87
CA ILE A 94 15.05 -2.65 3.97
C ILE A 94 14.94 -1.13 4.02
N THR A 95 14.05 -0.52 3.23
CA THR A 95 13.83 0.93 3.27
C THR A 95 13.33 1.37 4.64
N VAL A 96 12.38 0.64 5.25
CA VAL A 96 11.85 0.97 6.57
C VAL A 96 12.93 0.84 7.65
N VAL A 97 13.72 -0.24 7.61
CA VAL A 97 14.83 -0.45 8.55
C VAL A 97 15.90 0.64 8.39
N THR A 98 16.31 0.98 7.17
CA THR A 98 17.26 2.07 6.94
C THR A 98 16.71 3.41 7.44
N ASN A 99 15.43 3.70 7.24
CA ASN A 99 14.82 4.94 7.74
C ASN A 99 14.73 4.97 9.28
N LEU A 100 14.54 3.83 9.94
CA LEU A 100 14.62 3.75 11.40
C LEU A 100 16.03 4.10 11.88
N TYR A 101 17.08 3.55 11.25
CA TYR A 101 18.46 3.87 11.60
C TYR A 101 18.82 5.34 11.33
N ASP A 102 18.37 5.91 10.22
CA ASP A 102 18.50 7.35 9.95
C ASP A 102 17.84 8.19 11.06
N TYR A 103 16.63 7.83 11.49
CA TYR A 103 15.95 8.49 12.61
C TYR A 103 16.73 8.37 13.93
N LEU A 104 17.22 7.18 14.28
CA LEU A 104 17.99 6.96 15.51
C LEU A 104 19.30 7.77 15.49
N TYR A 105 19.99 7.82 14.36
CA TYR A 105 21.23 8.58 14.19
C TYR A 105 21.00 10.09 14.33
N ARG A 106 19.97 10.62 13.66
CA ARG A 106 19.62 12.06 13.74
C ARG A 106 19.23 12.51 15.15
N ASN A 107 18.66 11.61 15.94
CA ASN A 107 18.33 11.86 17.35
C ASN A 107 19.46 11.50 18.31
N GLN A 108 20.67 11.20 17.80
CA GLN A 108 21.86 10.87 18.59
C GLN A 108 21.68 9.63 19.49
N GLU A 109 20.72 8.75 19.20
CA GLU A 109 20.52 7.50 19.94
C GLU A 109 21.55 6.43 19.52
N ILE A 110 22.19 6.61 18.36
CA ILE A 110 23.31 5.82 17.86
C ILE A 110 24.39 6.75 17.29
N GLN A 111 25.65 6.33 17.37
CA GLN A 111 26.79 7.11 16.84
C GLN A 111 27.13 6.76 15.39
N ASN A 112 26.75 5.56 14.95
CA ASN A 112 27.15 5.03 13.66
C ASN A 112 26.11 5.34 12.59
N ASP A 113 26.47 6.12 11.57
CA ASP A 113 25.61 6.38 10.40
C ASP A 113 25.54 5.13 9.50
N MET A 114 24.55 4.29 9.80
CA MET A 114 24.24 3.12 8.99
C MET A 114 23.76 3.48 7.59
N THR A 115 23.15 4.64 7.40
CA THR A 115 22.58 5.04 6.11
C THR A 115 23.69 5.37 5.13
N ASP A 116 24.68 6.15 5.56
CA ASP A 116 25.84 6.50 4.73
C ASP A 116 26.60 5.25 4.27
N LYS A 117 26.84 4.30 5.18
CA LYS A 117 27.50 3.02 4.88
C LYS A 117 26.78 2.16 3.84
N LEU A 118 25.45 2.30 3.73
CA LEU A 118 24.64 1.55 2.79
C LEU A 118 24.48 2.24 1.44
N ILE A 119 24.74 3.55 1.35
CA ILE A 119 24.59 4.32 0.12
C ILE A 119 25.85 4.21 -0.72
N ARG A 120 25.69 3.71 -1.95
CA ARG A 120 26.73 3.74 -2.98
C ARG A 120 26.33 4.69 -4.09
N GLN A 121 27.25 5.58 -4.46
CA GLN A 121 27.12 6.39 -5.67
C GLN A 121 27.37 5.51 -6.90
N VAL A 122 26.39 5.48 -7.80
CA VAL A 122 26.45 4.71 -9.05
C VAL A 122 26.20 5.63 -10.22
N PHE A 123 27.17 5.72 -11.13
CA PHE A 123 27.03 6.40 -12.41
C PHE A 123 26.11 5.62 -13.33
N ARG A 124 25.15 6.31 -13.96
CA ARG A 124 24.33 5.71 -15.02
C ARG A 124 25.22 5.49 -16.25
N ARG A 125 25.76 4.29 -16.40
CA ARG A 125 26.45 3.87 -17.64
C ARG A 125 25.44 3.18 -18.57
N GLY A 126 25.23 3.74 -19.75
CA GLY A 126 24.42 3.14 -20.81
C GLY A 126 23.48 4.12 -21.51
N HIS A 127 23.22 3.87 -22.79
CA HIS A 127 22.23 4.61 -23.58
C HIS A 127 20.83 4.27 -23.07
N VAL A 128 20.10 5.27 -22.57
CA VAL A 128 18.68 5.10 -22.22
C VAL A 128 17.87 5.36 -23.50
N GLN A 129 17.08 4.37 -23.94
CA GLN A 129 16.28 4.44 -25.18
C GLN A 129 15.20 5.53 -25.11
N TYR A 130 14.83 5.96 -23.91
CA TYR A 130 13.92 7.07 -23.63
C TYR A 130 14.63 8.12 -22.78
N LYS A 131 14.89 9.29 -23.36
CA LYS A 131 15.44 10.47 -22.67
C LYS A 131 14.28 11.38 -22.30
N GLY A 132 14.01 11.53 -21.00
CA GLY A 132 12.99 12.48 -20.52
C GLY A 132 13.38 13.94 -20.81
N PHE A 133 12.43 14.86 -20.62
CA PHE A 133 12.58 16.29 -20.97
C PHE A 133 13.86 16.95 -20.40
N LEU A 134 14.30 16.56 -19.19
CA LEU A 134 15.50 17.09 -18.52
C LEU A 134 16.69 16.12 -18.52
N HIS A 135 16.75 15.16 -19.45
CA HIS A 135 17.83 14.16 -19.48
C HIS A 135 19.23 14.79 -19.47
N HIS A 136 19.45 15.88 -20.23
CA HIS A 136 20.74 16.56 -20.32
C HIS A 136 21.17 17.27 -19.02
N VAL A 137 20.23 17.57 -18.12
CA VAL A 137 20.54 18.19 -16.81
C VAL A 137 21.07 17.15 -15.83
N ASP A 138 20.65 15.89 -15.96
CA ASP A 138 21.06 14.78 -15.09
C ASP A 138 22.07 13.83 -15.77
N GLU A 139 22.46 14.13 -17.01
CA GLU A 139 23.46 13.39 -17.76
C GLU A 139 24.82 13.53 -17.08
N GLY A 140 25.38 12.39 -16.65
CA GLY A 140 26.65 12.35 -15.92
C GLY A 140 26.54 12.45 -14.38
N LYS A 141 25.36 12.75 -13.82
CA LYS A 141 25.21 12.79 -12.35
C LYS A 141 25.17 11.38 -11.75
N PRO A 142 25.91 11.11 -10.66
CA PRO A 142 25.79 9.86 -9.94
C PRO A 142 24.42 9.75 -9.27
N THR A 143 23.89 8.53 -9.19
CA THR A 143 22.68 8.21 -8.43
C THR A 143 23.03 7.44 -7.18
N ASN A 144 22.46 7.82 -6.04
CA ASN A 144 22.61 7.10 -4.79
C ASN A 144 21.75 5.84 -4.82
N LYS A 145 22.37 4.69 -4.57
CA LYS A 145 21.68 3.39 -4.44
C LYS A 145 22.06 2.73 -3.14
N ASN A 146 21.05 2.24 -2.42
CA ASN A 146 21.29 1.37 -1.27
C ASN A 146 21.79 0.00 -1.77
N ILE A 147 22.95 -0.45 -1.29
CA ILE A 147 23.62 -1.68 -1.72
C ILE A 147 22.84 -2.96 -1.39
N LEU A 148 21.94 -2.91 -0.40
CA LEU A 148 21.12 -4.05 0.01
C LEU A 148 19.85 -4.21 -0.83
N LYS A 149 19.49 -3.21 -1.63
CA LYS A 149 18.28 -3.28 -2.47
C LYS A 149 18.49 -4.21 -3.65
N MET A 150 17.54 -5.11 -3.81
CA MET A 150 17.50 -6.06 -4.90
C MET A 150 16.93 -5.43 -6.17
N LYS A 151 17.34 -5.95 -7.33
CA LYS A 151 16.80 -5.54 -8.61
C LYS A 151 15.37 -6.08 -8.76
N GLU A 152 14.39 -5.17 -8.78
CA GLU A 152 12.99 -5.54 -8.98
C GLU A 152 12.72 -5.92 -10.44
N PRO A 153 12.01 -7.03 -10.71
CA PRO A 153 11.57 -7.35 -12.05
C PRO A 153 10.52 -6.34 -12.52
N LYS A 154 10.68 -5.81 -13.74
CA LYS A 154 9.67 -4.92 -14.34
C LYS A 154 8.43 -5.75 -14.67
N ARG A 155 7.31 -5.45 -14.02
CA ARG A 155 6.01 -6.06 -14.32
C ARG A 155 5.22 -5.14 -15.25
N LYS A 156 4.61 -5.71 -16.28
CA LYS A 156 3.63 -4.98 -17.09
C LYS A 156 2.33 -4.84 -16.29
N PRO A 157 1.60 -3.72 -16.43
CA PRO A 157 0.25 -3.61 -15.88
C PRO A 157 -0.60 -4.76 -16.41
N LYS A 158 -1.30 -5.46 -15.53
CA LYS A 158 -2.33 -6.43 -15.94
C LYS A 158 -3.60 -5.63 -16.21
N ALA A 159 -4.12 -5.71 -17.42
CA ALA A 159 -5.40 -5.13 -17.80
C ALA A 159 -6.34 -6.27 -18.18
N LEU A 160 -7.60 -6.16 -17.75
CA LEU A 160 -8.64 -7.09 -18.15
C LEU A 160 -9.17 -6.70 -19.53
N HIS A 161 -9.46 -7.69 -20.36
CA HIS A 161 -10.20 -7.51 -21.60
C HIS A 161 -11.70 -7.34 -21.33
N LYS A 162 -12.42 -6.73 -22.28
CA LYS A 162 -13.87 -6.50 -22.15
C LYS A 162 -14.64 -7.80 -21.87
N ASP A 163 -14.28 -8.89 -22.56
CA ASP A 163 -14.92 -10.19 -22.39
C ASP A 163 -14.69 -10.79 -20.99
N GLU A 164 -13.50 -10.56 -20.41
CA GLU A 164 -13.20 -11.00 -19.04
C GLU A 164 -14.01 -10.20 -18.01
N VAL A 165 -14.20 -8.91 -18.24
CA VAL A 165 -15.03 -8.06 -17.38
C VAL A 165 -16.49 -8.49 -17.48
N GLU A 166 -17.00 -8.76 -18.68
CA GLU A 166 -18.35 -9.26 -18.89
C GLU A 166 -18.58 -10.58 -18.16
N HIS A 167 -17.63 -11.51 -18.23
CA HIS A 167 -17.72 -12.78 -17.49
C HIS A 167 -17.76 -12.57 -15.96
N ILE A 168 -16.94 -11.64 -15.43
CA ILE A 168 -16.96 -11.28 -14.01
C ILE A 168 -18.32 -10.66 -13.64
N TYR A 169 -18.84 -9.75 -14.47
CA TYR A 169 -20.12 -9.09 -14.28
C TYR A 169 -21.28 -10.11 -14.23
N GLN A 170 -21.33 -11.05 -15.17
CA GLN A 170 -22.35 -12.11 -15.20
C GLN A 170 -22.23 -13.10 -14.03
N SER A 171 -21.03 -13.29 -13.48
CA SER A 171 -20.79 -14.15 -12.33
C SER A 171 -21.19 -13.52 -10.99
N THR A 172 -21.56 -12.23 -10.97
CA THR A 172 -22.00 -11.55 -9.75
C THR A 172 -23.34 -12.11 -9.24
N THR A 173 -23.37 -12.49 -7.96
CA THR A 173 -24.57 -13.02 -7.31
C THR A 173 -25.42 -11.94 -6.64
N ASN A 174 -24.89 -10.72 -6.52
CA ASN A 174 -25.53 -9.63 -5.82
C ASN A 174 -25.45 -8.32 -6.61
N ILE A 175 -26.53 -7.54 -6.58
CA ILE A 175 -26.63 -6.23 -7.23
C ILE A 175 -25.57 -5.22 -6.74
N ARG A 176 -25.18 -5.26 -5.46
CA ARG A 176 -24.10 -4.44 -4.90
C ARG A 176 -22.77 -4.70 -5.61
N ASP A 177 -22.43 -5.98 -5.77
CA ASP A 177 -21.15 -6.37 -6.38
C ASP A 177 -21.16 -6.06 -7.89
N ARG A 178 -22.31 -6.21 -8.53
CA ARG A 178 -22.55 -5.81 -9.92
C ARG A 178 -22.34 -4.31 -10.12
N LEU A 179 -22.97 -3.48 -9.28
CA LEU A 179 -22.79 -2.03 -9.27
C LEU A 179 -21.31 -1.66 -9.06
N LEU A 180 -20.66 -2.28 -8.09
CA LEU A 180 -19.24 -2.01 -7.78
C LEU A 180 -18.33 -2.32 -8.98
N ILE A 181 -18.52 -3.47 -9.63
CA ILE A 181 -17.71 -3.87 -10.79
C ILE A 181 -17.92 -2.91 -11.96
N GLN A 182 -19.18 -2.58 -12.27
CA GLN A 182 -19.49 -1.67 -13.38
C GLN A 182 -18.95 -0.26 -13.11
N LEU A 183 -19.12 0.24 -11.88
CA LEU A 183 -18.57 1.52 -11.44
C LEU A 183 -17.05 1.56 -11.65
N LEU A 184 -16.32 0.56 -11.16
CA LEU A 184 -14.85 0.52 -11.27
C LEU A 184 -14.39 0.45 -12.72
N PHE A 185 -15.07 -0.35 -13.54
CA PHE A 185 -14.72 -0.53 -14.94
C PHE A 185 -14.96 0.73 -15.78
N GLU A 186 -16.09 1.41 -15.56
CA GLU A 186 -16.48 2.58 -16.35
C GLU A 186 -15.74 3.85 -15.92
N SER A 187 -15.67 4.10 -14.61
CA SER A 187 -15.12 5.34 -14.05
C SER A 187 -13.60 5.30 -13.84
N GLY A 188 -13.00 4.11 -13.84
CA GLY A 188 -11.57 3.94 -13.53
C GLY A 188 -11.20 4.31 -12.09
N LEU A 189 -12.17 4.41 -11.19
CA LEU A 189 -11.95 4.67 -9.77
C LEU A 189 -11.06 3.61 -9.14
N ARG A 190 -10.19 4.02 -8.20
CA ARG A 190 -9.59 3.03 -7.31
C ARG A 190 -10.67 2.47 -6.39
N ILE A 191 -10.52 1.20 -6.00
CA ILE A 191 -11.48 0.57 -5.07
C ILE A 191 -11.73 1.40 -3.80
N GLY A 192 -10.68 1.99 -3.21
CA GLY A 192 -10.84 2.85 -2.04
C GLY A 192 -11.64 4.13 -2.32
N GLU A 193 -11.57 4.67 -3.54
CA GLU A 193 -12.35 5.84 -3.97
C GLU A 193 -13.82 5.46 -4.14
N ALA A 194 -14.10 4.32 -4.79
CA ALA A 194 -15.47 3.79 -4.94
C ALA A 194 -16.14 3.50 -3.59
N LEU A 195 -15.41 2.90 -2.64
CA LEU A 195 -15.91 2.63 -1.29
C LEU A 195 -16.02 3.89 -0.41
N SER A 196 -15.53 5.04 -0.88
CA SER A 196 -15.67 6.34 -0.20
C SER A 196 -16.88 7.14 -0.67
N LEU A 197 -17.58 6.68 -1.70
CA LEU A 197 -18.69 7.42 -2.30
C LEU A 197 -19.89 7.49 -1.35
N PHE A 198 -20.46 8.67 -1.25
CA PHE A 198 -21.74 8.90 -0.60
C PHE A 198 -22.86 8.98 -1.64
N MET A 199 -24.10 8.73 -1.20
CA MET A 199 -25.27 8.80 -2.10
C MET A 199 -25.42 10.18 -2.77
N GLU A 200 -25.04 11.25 -2.06
CA GLU A 200 -25.01 12.63 -2.57
C GLU A 200 -23.97 12.87 -3.68
N ASP A 201 -22.99 11.98 -3.85
CA ASP A 201 -21.95 12.12 -4.88
C ASP A 201 -22.48 11.76 -6.27
N PHE A 202 -23.62 11.07 -6.37
CA PHE A 202 -24.27 10.70 -7.63
C PHE A 202 -25.19 11.83 -8.11
N VAL A 203 -24.79 12.49 -9.21
CA VAL A 203 -25.48 13.65 -9.76
C VAL A 203 -26.20 13.26 -11.06
N PHE A 204 -27.53 13.26 -11.00
CA PHE A 204 -28.38 13.02 -12.16
C PHE A 204 -28.53 14.29 -12.99
N ASP A 205 -28.04 14.27 -14.23
CA ASP A 205 -28.12 15.40 -15.16
C ASP A 205 -28.41 14.91 -16.58
N HIS A 206 -29.69 14.90 -16.95
CA HIS A 206 -30.16 14.48 -18.26
C HIS A 206 -29.80 15.45 -19.39
N LYS A 207 -29.27 16.64 -19.10
CA LYS A 207 -28.90 17.65 -20.10
C LYS A 207 -27.40 17.63 -20.40
N ASN A 208 -26.56 17.56 -19.37
CA ASN A 208 -25.10 17.62 -19.52
C ASN A 208 -24.39 16.29 -19.18
N GLY A 209 -25.17 15.22 -19.01
CA GLY A 209 -24.68 13.88 -18.66
C GLY A 209 -24.47 13.70 -17.16
N HIS A 210 -24.78 12.51 -16.67
CA HIS A 210 -24.64 12.12 -15.26
C HIS A 210 -23.19 12.17 -14.82
N ARG A 211 -22.99 12.52 -13.54
CA ARG A 211 -21.66 12.70 -12.96
C ARG A 211 -21.57 12.06 -11.58
N ILE A 212 -20.39 11.55 -11.24
CA ILE A 212 -20.01 11.21 -9.88
C ILE A 212 -18.99 12.24 -9.41
N ARG A 213 -19.29 12.90 -8.28
CA ARG A 213 -18.40 13.87 -7.65
C ARG A 213 -17.55 13.19 -6.58
N LEU A 214 -16.25 13.08 -6.83
CA LEU A 214 -15.31 12.69 -5.78
C LEU A 214 -14.99 13.92 -4.93
N THR A 215 -15.44 13.91 -3.68
CA THR A 215 -15.18 14.94 -2.69
C THR A 215 -14.13 14.46 -1.68
N ASP A 216 -13.15 15.30 -1.34
CA ASP A 216 -12.21 14.99 -0.27
C ASP A 216 -12.86 15.26 1.09
N ARG A 217 -13.19 14.17 1.79
CA ARG A 217 -13.79 14.18 3.13
C ARG A 217 -12.79 13.80 4.23
N GLY A 218 -11.49 13.73 3.91
CA GLY A 218 -10.47 13.28 4.85
C GLY A 218 -10.48 11.75 5.05
N GLU A 219 -10.23 11.31 6.28
CA GLU A 219 -10.30 9.89 6.65
C GLU A 219 -11.73 9.56 7.11
N LEU A 220 -12.37 8.65 6.40
CA LEU A 220 -13.75 8.23 6.63
C LEU A 220 -13.83 7.11 7.67
N GLU A 221 -15.03 6.88 8.23
CA GLU A 221 -15.28 5.86 9.25
C GLU A 221 -14.91 4.44 8.80
N ASN A 222 -15.01 4.15 7.51
CA ASN A 222 -14.61 2.87 6.92
C ASN A 222 -13.10 2.76 6.62
N GLY A 223 -12.30 3.74 7.06
CA GLY A 223 -10.86 3.83 6.82
C GLY A 223 -10.48 4.29 5.42
N ALA A 224 -11.47 4.70 4.60
CA ALA A 224 -11.25 5.16 3.26
C ALA A 224 -10.76 6.62 3.23
N LYS A 225 -9.88 6.93 2.28
CA LYS A 225 -9.32 8.26 2.09
C LYS A 225 -8.98 8.51 0.63
N LEU A 226 -9.35 9.69 0.15
CA LEU A 226 -9.05 10.14 -1.21
C LEU A 226 -7.55 10.45 -1.35
N LYS A 227 -6.85 9.72 -2.24
CA LYS A 227 -5.40 9.92 -2.47
C LYS A 227 -5.09 10.80 -3.68
N THR A 228 -6.03 10.93 -4.60
CA THR A 228 -5.82 11.61 -5.89
C THR A 228 -6.48 12.98 -6.01
N GLY A 229 -7.07 13.46 -4.92
CA GLY A 229 -7.80 14.72 -4.91
C GLY A 229 -9.20 14.62 -5.53
N ALA A 230 -9.97 15.69 -5.30
CA ALA A 230 -11.34 15.84 -5.74
C ALA A 230 -11.44 16.03 -7.26
N ARG A 231 -12.46 15.42 -7.88
CA ARG A 231 -12.75 15.54 -9.32
C ARG A 231 -14.18 15.09 -9.63
N GLU A 232 -14.68 15.47 -10.79
CA GLU A 232 -15.93 14.94 -11.33
C GLU A 232 -15.65 13.94 -12.45
N LEU A 233 -16.46 12.88 -12.50
CA LEU A 233 -16.38 11.81 -13.50
C LEU A 233 -17.72 11.68 -14.20
N HIS A 234 -17.72 11.75 -15.53
CA HIS A 234 -18.92 11.47 -16.31
C HIS A 234 -19.20 9.97 -16.34
N VAL A 235 -20.48 9.61 -16.18
CA VAL A 235 -20.94 8.22 -16.17
C VAL A 235 -22.18 8.05 -17.05
N SER A 236 -22.40 6.82 -17.46
CA SER A 236 -23.47 6.39 -18.35
C SER A 236 -24.81 6.33 -17.62
N GLN A 237 -25.90 6.44 -18.40
CA GLN A 237 -27.25 6.20 -17.91
C GLN A 237 -27.38 4.80 -17.29
N GLY A 238 -26.82 3.78 -17.94
CA GLY A 238 -26.92 2.39 -17.46
C GLY A 238 -26.24 2.15 -16.11
N LEU A 239 -25.19 2.91 -15.76
CA LEU A 239 -24.63 2.85 -14.40
C LEU A 239 -25.57 3.51 -13.38
N MET A 240 -26.22 4.62 -13.76
CA MET A 240 -27.16 5.32 -12.89
C MET A 240 -28.43 4.51 -12.65
N ASP A 241 -28.94 3.83 -13.69
CA ASP A 241 -30.09 2.92 -13.57
C ASP A 241 -29.76 1.77 -12.61
N LEU A 242 -28.57 1.17 -12.74
CA LEU A 242 -28.12 0.11 -11.83
C LEU A 242 -27.92 0.61 -10.39
N TYR A 243 -27.50 1.87 -10.23
CA TYR A 243 -27.39 2.51 -8.94
C TYR A 243 -28.77 2.73 -8.30
N ASP A 244 -29.76 3.20 -9.06
CA ASP A 244 -31.14 3.37 -8.61
C ASP A 244 -31.77 2.03 -8.22
N ASP A 245 -31.59 1.00 -9.03
CA ASP A 245 -32.03 -0.36 -8.71
C ASP A 245 -31.37 -0.87 -7.41
N TYR A 246 -30.10 -0.54 -7.18
CA TYR A 246 -29.40 -0.93 -5.95
C TYR A 246 -29.95 -0.20 -4.73
N LEU A 247 -30.22 1.12 -4.83
CA LEU A 247 -30.83 1.86 -3.73
C LEU A 247 -32.18 1.27 -3.36
N TYR A 248 -33.05 1.04 -4.35
CA TYR A 248 -34.39 0.53 -4.14
C TYR A 248 -34.41 -0.90 -3.56
N ASN A 249 -33.62 -1.82 -4.13
CA ASN A 249 -33.67 -3.23 -3.75
C ASN A 249 -32.83 -3.59 -2.51
N VAL A 250 -31.97 -2.69 -2.04
CA VAL A 250 -31.01 -3.00 -0.97
C VAL A 250 -30.98 -1.93 0.10
N ILE A 251 -30.82 -0.66 -0.27
CA ILE A 251 -30.68 0.41 0.73
C ILE A 251 -32.02 0.68 1.41
N ASP A 252 -33.13 0.77 0.66
CA ASP A 252 -34.45 1.04 1.24
C ASP A 252 -34.91 -0.07 2.20
N ASP A 253 -34.53 -1.33 1.93
CA ASP A 253 -34.83 -2.48 2.79
C ASP A 253 -33.97 -2.53 4.06
N LEU A 254 -32.79 -1.91 4.02
CA LEU A 254 -31.88 -1.86 5.15
C LEU A 254 -32.09 -0.51 5.86
N GLU A 255 -32.82 -0.49 6.97
CA GLU A 255 -33.01 0.69 7.83
C GLU A 255 -31.67 1.18 8.44
N ILE A 256 -30.76 1.71 7.62
CA ILE A 256 -29.40 2.10 8.00
C ILE A 256 -29.29 3.62 7.96
N ASP A 257 -28.84 4.20 9.08
CA ASP A 257 -28.46 5.61 9.15
C ASP A 257 -27.02 5.79 8.63
N THR A 258 -26.85 5.69 7.31
CA THR A 258 -25.54 5.88 6.68
C THR A 258 -25.64 6.51 5.30
N ASN A 259 -24.71 7.43 4.99
CA ASN A 259 -24.64 8.08 3.68
C ASN A 259 -23.79 7.30 2.67
N PHE A 260 -23.10 6.25 3.08
CA PHE A 260 -22.25 5.46 2.19
C PHE A 260 -23.08 4.68 1.18
N VAL A 261 -22.65 4.67 -0.08
CA VAL A 261 -23.30 3.88 -1.13
C VAL A 261 -23.13 2.39 -0.87
N PHE A 262 -21.92 1.92 -0.58
CA PHE A 262 -21.67 0.49 -0.44
C PHE A 262 -21.74 0.02 1.01
N VAL A 263 -22.69 -0.88 1.29
CA VAL A 263 -22.92 -1.46 2.62
C VAL A 263 -22.64 -2.97 2.67
N LYS A 264 -22.49 -3.51 3.89
CA LYS A 264 -22.29 -4.94 4.11
C LYS A 264 -23.63 -5.67 4.21
N LEU A 265 -23.84 -6.65 3.31
CA LEU A 265 -25.13 -7.36 3.18
C LEU A 265 -25.29 -8.61 4.04
N ARG A 266 -24.23 -9.11 4.68
CA ARG A 266 -24.26 -10.31 5.54
C ARG A 266 -23.42 -10.13 6.80
N GLY A 267 -23.86 -10.72 7.91
CA GLY A 267 -23.28 -10.52 9.24
C GLY A 267 -23.87 -9.30 9.94
N LYS A 268 -23.24 -8.81 11.02
CA LYS A 268 -23.63 -7.50 11.60
C LYS A 268 -23.54 -6.44 10.52
N VAL A 269 -24.66 -5.76 10.26
CA VAL A 269 -24.78 -4.66 9.31
C VAL A 269 -23.79 -3.58 9.74
N SER A 270 -22.86 -3.24 8.84
CA SER A 270 -21.80 -2.27 9.07
C SER A 270 -21.34 -1.72 7.72
N LEU A 271 -20.53 -0.66 7.75
CA LEU A 271 -19.90 -0.09 6.56
C LEU A 271 -19.04 -1.12 5.82
N ALA A 272 -18.95 -1.00 4.50
CA ALA A 272 -17.96 -1.73 3.71
C ALA A 272 -16.57 -1.19 4.03
N LEU A 273 -15.81 -1.94 4.84
CA LEU A 273 -14.47 -1.57 5.27
C LEU A 273 -13.44 -1.81 4.16
N ILE A 274 -12.42 -0.97 4.11
CA ILE A 274 -11.22 -1.26 3.30
C ILE A 274 -10.39 -2.36 4.01
N PRO A 275 -9.97 -3.43 3.31
CA PRO A 275 -9.09 -4.45 3.87
C PRO A 275 -7.69 -3.93 4.27
#